data_AF-A0A7S1SJP2-F1
#
_entry.id   AF-A0A7S1SJP2-F1
#
_cell.length_a   1.000
_cell.length_b   1.000
_cell.length_c   1.000
_cell.angle_alpha   90.00
_cell.angle_beta   90.00
_cell.angle_gamma   90.00
#
_symmetry.space_group_name_H-M   'P 1'
#
loop_
_entity.id
_entity.type
_entity.pdbx_description
1 polymer ?
#
loop_
_entity_poly.entity_id
_entity_poly.type
_entity_poly.pdbx_seq_one_letter_code
_entity_poly.pdbx_strand_id
1 'polypeptide(L)'
;AAYELTPHRGPIRFKMSGLTEGRHELRLNITDAVGNTNSMAPIVWVVDFGPPSTTVEKTPPQQTKSKRAVFVVSASEPDCVIQYRIDRKSWTNPGKEPQVVKTRPIAGRDDKSAVSMEVWAGVGFHVIEFRAKDAAGNTDHNAVPFEWVTF
;
A
#
# COMPACT_ATOMS: atom_id res chain seq x y z
N ALA A 1 -7.87 -21.73 9.16
CA ALA A 1 -8.49 -23.06 9.37
C ALA A 1 -7.45 -24.13 9.09
N ALA A 2 -7.28 -25.11 9.97
CA ALA A 2 -6.45 -26.29 9.70
C ALA A 2 -7.34 -27.32 8.98
N TYR A 3 -6.92 -27.77 7.80
CA TYR A 3 -7.58 -28.85 7.08
C TYR A 3 -6.75 -30.11 7.29
N GLU A 4 -7.27 -31.08 8.04
CA GLU A 4 -6.67 -32.41 8.12
C GLU A 4 -7.10 -33.22 6.90
N LEU A 5 -6.12 -33.66 6.12
CA LEU A 5 -6.34 -34.55 4.98
C LEU A 5 -6.03 -35.98 5.41
N THR A 6 -6.90 -36.92 5.07
CA THR A 6 -6.66 -38.35 5.26
C THR A 6 -5.45 -38.82 4.45
N PRO A 7 -4.77 -39.91 4.84
CA PRO A 7 -3.59 -40.42 4.13
C PRO A 7 -3.91 -40.67 2.66
N HIS A 8 -3.32 -39.87 1.78
CA HIS A 8 -3.59 -39.90 0.35
C HIS A 8 -2.30 -40.28 -0.40
N ARG A 9 -2.40 -41.26 -1.31
CA ARG A 9 -1.31 -41.57 -2.24
C ARG A 9 -1.52 -40.76 -3.52
N GLY A 10 -0.83 -39.64 -3.66
CA GLY A 10 -0.90 -38.80 -4.86
C GLY A 10 -0.77 -37.30 -4.59
N PRO A 11 -0.94 -36.44 -5.61
CA PRO A 11 -0.94 -35.00 -5.43
C PRO A 11 -2.15 -34.54 -4.60
N ILE A 12 -1.91 -33.70 -3.58
CA ILE A 12 -2.99 -32.94 -2.92
C ILE A 12 -3.36 -31.76 -3.82
N ARG A 13 -4.66 -31.53 -4.02
CA ARG A 13 -5.17 -30.29 -4.62
C ARG A 13 -5.98 -29.53 -3.60
N PHE A 14 -5.70 -28.24 -3.47
CA PHE A 14 -6.47 -27.32 -2.67
C PHE A 14 -7.33 -26.46 -3.59
N LYS A 15 -8.59 -26.26 -3.22
CA LYS A 15 -9.45 -25.23 -3.81
C LYS A 15 -9.72 -24.20 -2.73
N MET A 16 -9.32 -22.96 -3.01
CA MET A 16 -9.58 -21.82 -2.13
C MET A 16 -10.68 -20.95 -2.74
N SER A 17 -11.60 -20.48 -1.92
CA SER A 17 -12.72 -19.64 -2.31
C SER A 17 -12.94 -18.57 -1.25
N GLY A 18 -13.47 -17.41 -1.63
CA GLY A 18 -13.68 -16.30 -0.70
C GLY A 18 -12.37 -15.67 -0.21
N LEU A 19 -11.29 -15.76 -1.00
CA LEU A 19 -10.08 -15.01 -0.72
C LEU A 19 -10.38 -13.52 -0.93
N THR A 20 -9.99 -12.71 0.05
CA THR A 20 -10.01 -11.26 -0.06
C THR A 20 -8.77 -10.78 -0.80
N GLU A 21 -8.80 -9.53 -1.26
CA GLU A 21 -7.62 -8.83 -1.75
C GLU A 21 -6.50 -8.84 -0.69
N GLY A 22 -5.24 -8.83 -1.16
CA GLY A 22 -4.05 -8.77 -0.34
C GLY A 22 -3.24 -10.07 -0.28
N ARG A 23 -2.26 -10.10 0.63
CA ARG A 23 -1.29 -11.19 0.77
C ARG A 23 -1.88 -12.37 1.53
N HIS A 24 -1.75 -13.56 0.95
CA HIS A 24 -2.12 -14.82 1.57
C HIS A 24 -0.92 -15.73 1.77
N GLU A 25 -0.98 -16.57 2.79
CA GLU A 25 0.05 -17.54 3.13
C GLU A 25 -0.60 -18.91 3.39
N LEU A 26 -0.14 -19.94 2.68
CA LEU A 26 -0.51 -21.33 2.92
C LEU A 26 0.65 -22.03 3.63
N ARG A 27 0.38 -22.54 4.83
CA ARG A 27 1.29 -23.41 5.59
C ARG A 27 0.78 -24.84 5.54
N LEU A 28 1.69 -25.77 5.24
CA LEU A 28 1.38 -27.19 5.13
C LEU A 28 2.25 -27.98 6.12
N ASN A 29 1.59 -28.79 6.94
CA ASN A 29 2.22 -29.78 7.80
C ASN A 29 1.77 -31.16 7.32
N ILE A 30 2.70 -32.10 7.26
CA ILE A 30 2.46 -33.48 6.85
C ILE A 30 2.86 -34.37 8.01
N THR A 31 1.91 -35.16 8.51
CA THR A 31 2.14 -36.11 9.60
C THR A 31 1.96 -37.53 9.07
N ASP A 32 2.91 -38.42 9.36
CA ASP A 32 2.81 -39.84 8.98
C ASP A 32 1.96 -40.66 9.98
N ALA A 33 1.69 -41.92 9.64
CA ALA A 33 0.82 -42.80 10.44
C ALA A 33 1.38 -43.15 11.83
N VAL A 34 2.67 -42.91 12.07
CA VAL A 34 3.34 -43.16 13.35
C VAL A 34 3.65 -41.85 14.10
N GLY A 35 3.15 -40.71 13.61
CA GLY A 35 3.16 -39.42 14.31
C GLY A 35 4.31 -38.48 13.95
N ASN A 36 5.19 -38.83 13.00
CA ASN A 36 6.26 -37.92 12.58
C ASN A 36 5.67 -36.79 11.75
N THR A 37 5.96 -35.55 12.12
CA THR A 37 5.46 -34.35 11.43
C THR A 37 6.59 -33.60 10.73
N ASN A 38 6.35 -33.19 9.48
CA ASN A 38 7.23 -32.31 8.72
C ASN A 38 6.46 -31.06 8.27
N SER A 39 7.10 -29.90 8.35
CA SER A 39 6.53 -28.62 7.91
C SER A 39 7.16 -28.19 6.59
N MET A 40 6.33 -27.83 5.62
CA MET A 40 6.80 -27.27 4.36
C MET A 40 7.06 -25.77 4.49
N ALA A 41 7.94 -25.25 3.63
CA ALA A 41 8.07 -23.80 3.46
C ALA A 41 6.71 -23.20 3.05
N PRO A 42 6.35 -22.01 3.57
CA PRO A 42 5.07 -21.39 3.26
C PRO A 42 4.99 -21.01 1.79
N ILE A 43 3.81 -21.21 1.20
CA ILE A 43 3.49 -20.70 -0.13
C ILE A 43 2.80 -19.37 0.05
N VAL A 44 3.36 -18.32 -0.52
CA VAL A 44 2.83 -16.96 -0.43
C VAL A 44 2.35 -16.51 -1.81
N TRP A 45 1.17 -15.92 -1.86
CA TRP A 45 0.67 -15.26 -3.07
C TRP A 45 -0.11 -14.00 -2.72
N VAL A 46 -0.40 -13.20 -3.74
CA VAL A 46 -1.26 -12.02 -3.63
C VAL A 46 -2.51 -12.27 -4.45
N VAL A 47 -3.66 -11.98 -3.86
CA VAL A 47 -4.93 -11.84 -4.59
C VAL A 47 -5.14 -10.37 -4.84
N ASP A 48 -5.45 -10.05 -6.08
CA ASP A 48 -5.56 -8.68 -6.59
C ASP A 48 -6.74 -8.62 -7.56
N PHE A 49 -7.69 -7.73 -7.28
CA PHE A 49 -8.93 -7.54 -8.01
C PHE A 49 -8.93 -6.26 -8.85
N GLY A 50 -7.92 -5.39 -8.72
CA GLY A 50 -7.84 -4.18 -9.51
C GLY A 50 -6.97 -3.09 -8.87
N PRO A 51 -7.09 -1.85 -9.37
CA PRO A 51 -6.33 -0.74 -8.83
C PRO A 51 -6.85 -0.27 -7.46
N PRO A 52 -5.95 0.17 -6.57
CA PRO A 52 -6.35 0.79 -5.32
C PRO A 52 -6.98 2.15 -5.55
N SER A 53 -7.66 2.67 -4.53
CA SER A 53 -8.14 4.05 -4.46
C SER A 53 -7.34 4.87 -3.45
N THR A 54 -7.13 6.15 -3.76
CA THR A 54 -6.33 7.09 -2.96
C THR A 54 -7.23 8.08 -2.24
N THR A 55 -6.98 8.30 -0.95
CA THR A 55 -7.70 9.30 -0.15
C THR A 55 -6.74 10.28 0.48
N VAL A 56 -7.01 11.59 0.33
CA VAL A 56 -6.28 12.65 1.05
C VAL A 56 -7.07 12.98 2.31
N GLU A 57 -6.54 12.59 3.46
CA GLU A 57 -7.19 12.72 4.77
C GLU A 57 -6.87 14.06 5.45
N LYS A 58 -5.69 14.62 5.17
CA LYS A 58 -5.25 15.91 5.71
C LYS A 58 -4.49 16.71 4.66
N THR A 59 -4.78 18.00 4.63
CA THR A 59 -4.13 18.99 3.77
C THR A 59 -3.53 20.12 4.60
N PRO A 60 -2.56 20.87 4.07
CA PRO A 60 -2.18 22.16 4.65
C PRO A 60 -3.31 23.19 4.42
N PRO A 61 -3.24 24.36 5.07
CA PRO A 61 -4.10 25.50 4.71
C PRO A 61 -3.92 25.86 3.23
N GLN A 62 -5.02 26.24 2.57
CA GLN A 62 -5.02 26.64 1.16
C GLN A 62 -4.13 27.87 0.89
N GLN A 63 -3.89 28.69 1.92
CA GLN A 63 -3.01 29.84 1.91
C GLN A 63 -2.13 29.80 3.16
N THR A 64 -0.81 29.85 3.01
CA THR A 64 0.12 29.75 4.14
C THR A 64 1.43 30.52 3.92
N LYS A 65 2.04 31.00 5.01
CA LYS A 65 3.42 31.53 4.99
C LYS A 65 4.49 30.43 5.14
N SER A 66 4.06 29.22 5.45
CA SER A 66 4.95 28.07 5.61
C SER A 66 5.32 27.50 4.25
N LYS A 67 6.63 27.31 4.02
CA LYS A 67 7.14 26.53 2.87
C LYS A 67 7.01 25.02 3.08
N ARG A 68 6.60 24.58 4.27
CA ARG A 68 6.32 23.18 4.61
C ARG A 68 4.82 22.92 4.56
N ALA A 69 4.41 22.04 3.66
CA ALA A 69 3.07 21.50 3.55
C ALA A 69 3.04 20.08 4.10
N VAL A 70 2.08 19.75 4.96
CA VAL A 70 1.93 18.39 5.52
C VAL A 70 0.61 17.80 5.04
N PHE A 71 0.72 16.61 4.46
CA PHE A 71 -0.40 15.81 3.98
C PHE A 71 -0.49 14.51 4.77
N VAL A 72 -1.70 13.99 4.86
CA VAL A 72 -1.95 12.60 5.27
C VAL A 72 -2.74 11.96 4.15
N VAL A 73 -2.22 10.85 3.62
CA VAL A 73 -2.77 10.16 2.45
C VAL A 73 -2.84 8.67 2.76
N SER A 74 -3.93 8.01 2.37
CA SER A 74 -4.15 6.58 2.53
C SER A 74 -4.56 5.93 1.21
N ALA A 75 -4.42 4.60 1.14
CA ALA A 75 -4.92 3.77 0.04
C ALA A 75 -5.94 2.75 0.58
N SER A 76 -6.87 2.31 -0.26
CA SER A 76 -7.87 1.30 0.11
C SER A 76 -7.32 -0.10 0.36
N GLU A 77 -6.09 -0.38 -0.06
CA GLU A 77 -5.46 -1.70 0.03
C GLU A 77 -4.16 -1.63 0.82
N PRO A 78 -3.78 -2.70 1.55
CA PRO A 78 -2.53 -2.77 2.29
C PRO A 78 -1.31 -2.83 1.38
N ASP A 79 -0.14 -2.45 1.91
CA ASP A 79 1.16 -2.51 1.23
C ASP A 79 1.26 -1.71 -0.08
N CYS A 80 0.34 -0.74 -0.28
CA CYS A 80 0.39 0.21 -1.39
C CYS A 80 1.55 1.20 -1.24
N VAL A 81 2.11 1.59 -2.39
CA VAL A 81 3.02 2.73 -2.50
C VAL A 81 2.23 3.97 -2.92
N ILE A 82 2.17 4.98 -2.04
CA ILE A 82 1.62 6.29 -2.41
C ILE A 82 2.65 7.06 -3.23
N GLN A 83 2.30 7.39 -4.47
CA GLN A 83 3.05 8.27 -5.36
C GLN A 83 2.48 9.69 -5.31
N TYR A 84 3.34 10.68 -5.57
CA TYR A 84 2.91 12.07 -5.70
C TYR A 84 3.59 12.74 -6.89
N ARG A 85 3.01 13.81 -7.41
CA ARG A 85 3.69 14.77 -8.29
C ARG A 85 3.28 16.18 -7.93
N ILE A 86 4.22 17.11 -8.02
CA ILE A 86 3.99 18.54 -7.79
C ILE A 86 4.11 19.31 -9.11
N ASP A 87 3.23 20.29 -9.31
CA ASP A 87 3.20 21.19 -10.47
C ASP A 87 3.27 20.43 -11.80
N ARG A 88 2.52 19.32 -11.89
CA ARG A 88 2.40 18.42 -13.05
C ARG A 88 3.73 17.81 -13.54
N LYS A 89 4.74 17.76 -12.68
CA LYS A 89 6.01 17.06 -12.96
C LYS A 89 5.82 15.53 -12.98
N SER A 90 6.93 14.80 -13.13
CA SER A 90 6.93 13.34 -13.08
C SER A 90 6.42 12.79 -11.75
N TRP A 91 5.75 11.62 -11.82
CA TRP A 91 5.37 10.87 -10.63
C TRP A 91 6.62 10.45 -9.84
N THR A 92 6.62 10.78 -8.56
CA THR A 92 7.71 10.54 -7.64
C THR A 92 7.30 9.45 -6.64
N ASN A 93 8.18 8.48 -6.45
CA ASN A 93 8.07 7.55 -5.33
C ASN A 93 8.66 8.21 -4.07
N PRO A 94 8.04 8.01 -2.89
CA PRO A 94 8.62 8.37 -1.61
C PRO A 94 10.11 8.02 -1.52
N GLY A 95 10.96 9.01 -1.19
CA GLY A 95 12.39 8.78 -0.93
C GLY A 95 13.35 8.92 -2.13
N LYS A 96 12.89 9.32 -3.32
CA LYS A 96 13.78 9.79 -4.40
C LYS A 96 13.41 11.23 -4.80
N GLU A 97 14.41 12.10 -4.95
CA GLU A 97 14.35 13.52 -5.42
C GLU A 97 14.09 14.68 -4.40
N PRO A 98 14.53 15.93 -4.72
CA PRO A 98 15.24 16.81 -3.77
C PRO A 98 14.40 17.81 -2.96
N GLN A 99 13.06 17.70 -2.96
CA GLN A 99 12.18 18.56 -2.14
C GLN A 99 11.61 17.80 -0.92
N VAL A 100 12.48 16.97 -0.31
CA VAL A 100 12.33 16.08 0.85
C VAL A 100 10.89 15.73 1.24
N VAL A 101 10.43 14.56 0.77
CA VAL A 101 9.29 13.85 1.35
C VAL A 101 9.77 12.90 2.42
N LYS A 102 9.56 13.30 3.69
CA LYS A 102 9.58 12.35 4.81
C LYS A 102 8.25 11.62 4.82
N THR A 103 8.22 10.43 4.22
CA THR A 103 7.09 9.52 4.42
C THR A 103 7.30 8.74 5.69
N ARG A 104 6.32 8.80 6.58
CA ARG A 104 6.26 7.92 7.74
C ARG A 104 4.96 7.13 7.68
N PRO A 105 5.01 5.79 7.80
CA PRO A 105 3.83 5.03 8.17
C PRO A 105 3.22 5.65 9.43
N ILE A 106 1.91 5.79 9.45
CA ILE A 106 1.22 6.32 10.63
C ILE A 106 1.21 5.22 11.69
N ALA A 107 1.93 5.45 12.80
CA ALA A 107 2.00 4.48 13.89
C ALA A 107 0.62 4.25 14.52
N GLY A 108 0.23 2.98 14.68
CA GLY A 108 -1.04 2.60 15.31
C GLY A 108 -2.24 2.53 14.36
N ARG A 109 -2.04 2.77 13.05
CA ARG A 109 -3.05 2.44 12.02
C ARG A 109 -2.83 1.01 11.52
N ASP A 110 -3.92 0.26 11.40
CA ASP A 110 -3.96 -1.11 10.89
C ASP A 110 -3.90 -1.16 9.35
N ASP A 111 -4.29 -0.08 8.68
CA ASP A 111 -4.00 0.13 7.27
C ASP A 111 -2.55 0.57 7.08
N LYS A 112 -1.71 -0.38 6.69
CA LYS A 112 -0.27 -0.16 6.45
C LYS A 112 0.04 0.82 5.31
N SER A 113 -0.98 1.37 4.66
CA SER A 113 -0.88 2.23 3.48
C SER A 113 -1.10 3.71 3.77
N ALA A 114 -1.48 4.09 4.99
CA ALA A 114 -1.54 5.50 5.37
C ALA A 114 -0.15 6.05 5.69
N VAL A 115 0.17 7.19 5.05
CA VAL A 115 1.45 7.88 5.21
C VAL A 115 1.23 9.37 5.48
N SER A 116 2.05 9.92 6.38
CA SER A 116 2.22 11.36 6.46
C SER A 116 3.34 11.78 5.53
N MET A 117 3.09 12.79 4.69
CA MET A 117 4.04 13.35 3.74
C MET A 117 4.28 14.83 4.05
N GLU A 118 5.54 15.22 4.18
CA GLU A 118 5.94 16.64 4.21
C GLU A 118 6.47 17.03 2.83
N VAL A 119 6.02 18.16 2.28
CA VAL A 119 6.44 18.66 0.97
C VAL A 119 6.95 20.09 1.12
N TRP A 120 8.08 20.39 0.49
CA TRP A 120 8.64 21.73 0.47
C TRP A 120 8.26 22.45 -0.83
N ALA A 121 7.71 23.65 -0.70
CA ALA A 121 7.28 24.47 -1.82
C ALA A 121 7.73 25.92 -1.67
N GLY A 122 8.08 26.54 -2.79
CA GLY A 122 8.50 27.94 -2.87
C GLY A 122 7.37 28.91 -2.61
N VAL A 123 7.60 30.19 -2.83
CA VAL A 123 6.51 31.17 -2.91
C VAL A 123 5.80 30.98 -4.24
N GLY A 124 4.46 30.97 -4.22
CA GLY A 124 3.65 30.83 -5.42
C GLY A 124 2.46 29.91 -5.23
N PHE A 125 1.76 29.69 -6.35
CA PHE A 125 0.70 28.71 -6.47
C PHE A 125 1.27 27.34 -6.81
N HIS A 126 0.76 26.31 -6.15
CA HIS A 126 1.20 24.93 -6.30
C HIS A 126 0.03 23.98 -6.42
N VAL A 127 0.22 22.92 -7.21
CA VAL A 127 -0.70 21.79 -7.31
C VAL A 127 0.06 20.51 -6.97
N ILE A 128 -0.49 19.69 -6.08
CA ILE A 128 0.01 18.35 -5.80
C ILE A 128 -1.06 17.33 -6.13
N GLU A 129 -0.65 16.23 -6.75
CA GLU A 129 -1.52 15.12 -7.07
C GLU A 129 -0.98 13.86 -6.41
N PHE A 130 -1.87 13.09 -5.77
CA PHE A 130 -1.54 11.81 -5.14
C PHE A 130 -2.22 10.66 -5.88
N ARG A 131 -1.54 9.51 -5.94
CA ARG A 131 -2.13 8.24 -6.37
C ARG A 131 -1.47 7.05 -5.67
N ALA A 132 -2.22 5.99 -5.44
CA ALA A 132 -1.70 4.73 -4.91
C ALA A 132 -1.29 3.78 -6.04
N LYS A 133 -0.26 2.97 -5.79
CA LYS A 133 0.12 1.83 -6.62
C LYS A 133 0.28 0.60 -5.74
N ASP A 134 -0.40 -0.48 -6.05
CA ASP A 134 -0.31 -1.72 -5.28
C ASP A 134 0.97 -2.52 -5.59
N ALA A 135 1.13 -3.66 -4.91
CA ALA A 135 2.26 -4.56 -5.08
C ALA A 135 2.22 -5.39 -6.38
N ALA A 136 1.04 -5.59 -6.98
CA ALA A 136 0.87 -6.24 -8.27
C ALA A 136 1.16 -5.30 -9.45
N GLY A 137 1.19 -4.00 -9.18
CA GLY A 137 1.54 -2.94 -10.10
C GLY A 137 0.34 -2.15 -10.64
N ASN A 138 -0.89 -2.40 -10.19
CA ASN A 138 -2.01 -1.57 -10.62
C ASN A 138 -1.95 -0.22 -9.89
N THR A 139 -2.48 0.80 -10.56
CA THR A 139 -2.33 2.18 -10.14
C THR A 139 -3.68 2.85 -10.11
N ASP A 140 -3.94 3.63 -9.08
CA ASP A 140 -5.10 4.50 -9.04
C ASP A 140 -5.03 5.50 -10.19
N HIS A 141 -6.02 5.43 -11.09
CA HIS A 141 -6.13 6.34 -12.22
C HIS A 141 -6.84 7.66 -11.86
N ASN A 142 -7.48 7.72 -10.69
CA ASN A 142 -8.17 8.88 -10.17
C ASN A 142 -7.26 9.63 -9.19
N ALA A 143 -6.20 10.24 -9.72
CA ALA A 143 -5.32 11.06 -8.90
C ALA A 143 -6.10 12.17 -8.17
N VAL A 144 -5.81 12.38 -6.89
CA VAL A 144 -6.48 13.38 -6.06
C VAL A 144 -5.65 14.67 -6.03
N PRO A 145 -6.09 15.77 -6.68
CA PRO A 145 -5.37 17.03 -6.68
C PRO A 145 -5.64 17.84 -5.42
N PHE A 146 -4.66 18.63 -5.01
CA PHE A 146 -4.82 19.70 -4.02
C PHE A 146 -4.01 20.93 -4.44
N GLU A 147 -4.63 22.09 -4.30
CA GLU A 147 -4.05 23.37 -4.70
C GLU A 147 -3.81 24.25 -3.46
N TRP A 148 -2.66 24.91 -3.40
CA TRP A 148 -2.36 25.88 -2.35
C TRP A 148 -1.45 27.00 -2.82
N VAL A 149 -1.44 28.07 -2.02
CA VAL A 149 -0.54 29.21 -2.20
C VAL A 149 0.36 29.36 -0.99
N THR A 150 1.65 29.52 -1.26
CA THR A 150 2.66 29.92 -0.27
C THR A 150 3.10 31.36 -0.54
N PHE A 151 3.11 32.23 0.48
CA PHE A 151 3.41 33.67 0.35
C PHE A 151 4.27 34.24 1.49
#